data_AF-N6TL37-F1
#
_entry.id   AF-N6TL37-F1
#
_cell.length_a   1.000
_cell.length_b   1.000
_cell.length_c   1.000
_cell.angle_alpha   90.00
_cell.angle_beta   90.00
_cell.angle_gamma   90.00
#
_symmetry.space_group_name_H-M   'P 1'
#
loop_
_entity.id
_entity.type
_entity.pdbx_description
1 polymer ?
#
loop_
_entity_poly.entity_id
_entity_poly.type
_entity_poly.pdbx_seq_one_letter_code
_entity_poly.pdbx_strand_id
1 'polypeptide(L)'
;MMGAKTINNITMKDVCFRIPKVNKKLLKLMISETEDDLDPSMTMPAALYCSFIETMKTECYTKSILELWDFNMTQIALLTKDDIVYSVNTYNKDLIFGKLKSYDHLLGGIVRNETGHIISAKAIDNYWLLLVNFSSVDMNKAGNMAGTGEWASEEALDWELTFLNISETLAKDEKELYYFSGRSFGDISNNSMFQDIDKLSIGIVIMVIYVQFVISKFNWLEARILPCLESFCIYAACGVFMTFVFVITFFMACFVLDQKRLESNRNGIIPCIEHPTYKPNKCSQSRLTSRIFEYVYGNIILTTPGKVRHFDSFPHFTLSILMAYKSQIDELVCFR
;
A
#
# COMPACT_ATOMS: atom_id res chain seq x y z
N MET A 1 13.56 10.21 17.38
CA MET A 1 13.22 9.26 16.29
C MET A 1 14.45 8.73 15.55
N MET A 2 15.33 9.56 14.97
CA MET A 2 16.48 9.06 14.17
C MET A 2 17.52 8.23 14.95
N GLY A 3 17.66 8.42 16.26
CA GLY A 3 18.56 7.64 17.12
C GLY A 3 17.91 6.45 17.83
N ALA A 4 16.62 6.18 17.58
CA ALA A 4 15.93 5.05 18.18
C ALA A 4 16.47 3.72 17.61
N LYS A 5 16.62 2.74 18.49
CA LYS A 5 17.11 1.40 18.17
C LYS A 5 15.99 0.40 18.35
N THR A 6 15.88 -0.53 17.40
CA THR A 6 14.96 -1.66 17.54
C THR A 6 15.48 -2.69 18.54
N ILE A 7 14.66 -3.69 18.86
CA ILE A 7 15.06 -4.86 19.65
C ILE A 7 16.26 -5.56 18.99
N ASN A 8 16.30 -5.57 17.66
CA ASN A 8 17.39 -6.11 16.86
C ASN A 8 18.55 -5.12 16.63
N ASN A 9 18.58 -4.00 17.39
CA ASN A 9 19.59 -2.93 17.31
C ASN A 9 19.71 -2.28 15.91
N ILE A 10 18.63 -2.30 15.14
CA ILE A 10 18.51 -1.64 13.83
C ILE A 10 18.20 -0.17 14.06
N THR A 11 18.85 0.71 13.29
CA THR A 11 18.60 2.15 13.33
C THR A 11 18.02 2.64 12.00
N MET A 12 17.47 3.86 12.01
CA MET A 12 16.97 4.48 10.78
C MET A 12 18.04 4.54 9.67
N LYS A 13 19.33 4.68 10.02
CA LYS A 13 20.43 4.76 9.03
C LYS A 13 20.68 3.46 8.28
N ASP A 14 20.25 2.34 8.85
CA ASP A 14 20.45 1.01 8.28
C ASP A 14 19.36 0.71 7.24
N VAL A 15 18.12 1.14 7.52
CA VAL A 15 16.95 0.85 6.70
C VAL A 15 16.50 2.01 5.80
N CYS A 16 17.11 3.19 5.88
CA CYS A 16 16.68 4.35 5.08
C CYS A 16 17.02 4.21 3.60
N PHE A 17 16.18 4.81 2.74
CA PHE A 17 16.52 5.04 1.35
C PHE A 17 17.67 6.05 1.26
N ARG A 18 18.79 5.69 0.64
CA ARG A 18 19.99 6.54 0.58
C ARG A 18 20.05 7.34 -0.71
N ILE A 19 20.34 8.63 -0.59
CA ILE A 19 20.59 9.54 -1.71
C ILE A 19 21.97 10.18 -1.58
N PRO A 20 22.61 10.61 -2.69
CA PRO A 20 23.84 11.38 -2.61
C PRO A 20 23.57 12.77 -1.99
N LYS A 21 24.33 13.13 -0.96
CA LYS A 21 24.32 14.45 -0.33
C LYS A 21 24.94 15.46 -1.29
N VAL A 22 24.14 16.44 -1.69
CA VAL A 22 24.54 17.49 -2.63
C VAL A 22 25.51 18.45 -1.95
N ASN A 23 26.75 18.48 -2.42
CA ASN A 23 27.70 19.51 -2.03
C ASN A 23 27.59 20.70 -2.99
N LYS A 24 27.18 21.88 -2.52
CA LYS A 24 27.06 23.09 -3.34
C LYS A 24 28.31 23.43 -4.15
N LYS A 25 29.50 23.14 -3.61
CA LYS A 25 30.78 23.37 -4.30
C LYS A 25 30.98 22.39 -5.47
N LEU A 26 30.59 21.13 -5.28
CA LEU A 26 30.65 20.10 -6.33
C LEU A 26 29.53 20.29 -7.36
N LEU A 27 28.35 20.75 -6.92
CA LEU A 27 27.23 21.10 -7.78
C LEU A 27 27.58 22.23 -8.76
N LYS A 28 28.26 23.27 -8.28
CA LYS A 28 28.79 24.35 -9.13
C LYS A 28 29.82 23.87 -10.17
N LEU A 29 30.44 22.72 -9.98
CA LEU A 29 31.36 22.14 -10.97
C LEU A 29 30.62 21.28 -12.02
N MET A 30 29.44 20.76 -11.68
CA MET A 30 28.59 19.99 -12.60
C MET A 30 27.66 20.87 -13.43
N ILE A 31 27.30 22.04 -12.94
CA ILE A 31 26.43 23.00 -13.64
C ILE A 31 27.33 24.05 -14.28
N SER A 32 27.31 24.13 -15.61
CA SER A 32 27.95 25.22 -16.36
C SER A 32 27.27 26.55 -16.01
N GLU A 33 28.04 27.63 -15.83
CA GLU A 33 27.51 28.97 -15.51
C GLU A 33 26.65 29.57 -16.65
N THR A 34 26.57 28.91 -17.79
CA THR A 34 25.84 29.36 -18.97
C THR A 34 24.81 28.31 -19.40
N GLU A 35 23.56 28.78 -19.44
CA GLU A 35 22.32 28.10 -19.87
C GLU A 35 21.60 27.29 -18.79
N ASP A 36 20.56 27.94 -18.26
CA ASP A 36 19.39 27.32 -17.67
C ASP A 36 18.92 26.13 -18.54
N ASP A 37 18.53 25.04 -17.88
CA ASP A 37 17.67 23.93 -18.38
C ASP A 37 18.29 22.58 -18.77
N LEU A 38 19.61 22.38 -18.85
CA LEU A 38 20.16 21.03 -19.14
C LEU A 38 20.67 20.26 -17.92
N ASP A 39 20.10 19.08 -17.69
CA ASP A 39 20.55 18.10 -16.69
C ASP A 39 21.99 17.64 -17.01
N PRO A 40 22.95 17.74 -16.08
CA PRO A 40 24.31 17.25 -16.23
C PRO A 40 24.40 15.78 -16.64
N SER A 41 23.37 14.98 -16.34
CA SER A 41 23.28 13.58 -16.79
C SER A 41 23.19 13.44 -18.32
N MET A 42 22.68 14.47 -19.00
CA MET A 42 22.51 14.51 -20.46
C MET A 42 23.69 15.15 -21.18
N THR A 43 24.40 16.08 -20.52
CA THR A 43 25.49 16.85 -21.14
C THR A 43 26.88 16.26 -20.87
N MET A 44 27.05 15.56 -19.75
CA MET A 44 28.34 14.96 -19.39
C MET A 44 28.47 13.51 -19.89
N PRO A 45 29.68 13.06 -20.24
CA PRO A 45 29.95 11.64 -20.46
C PRO A 45 29.59 10.82 -19.21
N ALA A 46 28.91 9.69 -19.40
CA ALA A 46 28.40 8.86 -18.31
C ALA A 46 29.47 8.48 -17.28
N ALA A 47 30.70 8.18 -17.72
CA ALA A 47 31.81 7.85 -16.81
C ALA A 47 32.18 9.00 -15.87
N LEU A 48 32.20 10.24 -16.38
CA LEU A 48 32.49 11.44 -15.59
C LEU A 48 31.35 11.71 -14.60
N TYR A 49 30.10 11.62 -15.06
CA TYR A 49 28.91 11.80 -14.22
C TYR A 49 28.83 10.76 -13.09
N CYS A 50 29.06 9.47 -13.39
CA CYS A 50 29.10 8.42 -12.37
C CYS A 50 30.22 8.66 -11.35
N SER A 51 31.40 9.10 -11.78
CA SER A 51 32.50 9.41 -10.85
C SER A 51 32.13 10.53 -9.86
N PHE A 52 31.37 11.54 -10.31
CA PHE A 52 30.86 12.58 -9.42
C PHE A 52 29.87 12.01 -8.40
N ILE A 53 28.92 11.18 -8.84
CA ILE A 53 27.93 10.55 -7.95
C ILE A 53 28.59 9.64 -6.92
N GLU A 54 29.54 8.80 -7.34
CA GLU A 54 30.26 7.86 -6.46
C GLU A 54 31.11 8.59 -5.41
N THR A 55 31.60 9.79 -5.73
CA THR A 55 32.37 10.61 -4.78
C THR A 55 31.47 11.30 -3.75
N MET A 56 30.16 11.44 -4.01
CA MET A 56 29.25 12.07 -3.07
C MET A 56 29.00 11.18 -1.86
N LYS A 57 29.04 11.77 -0.67
CA LYS A 57 28.63 11.09 0.56
C LYS A 57 27.14 10.78 0.48
N THR A 58 26.73 9.57 0.83
CA THR A 58 25.31 9.22 0.89
C THR A 58 24.67 9.66 2.21
N GLU A 59 23.41 10.07 2.16
CA GLU A 59 22.57 10.42 3.31
C GLU A 59 21.20 9.77 3.19
N CYS A 60 20.48 9.63 4.31
CA CYS A 60 19.11 9.15 4.28
C CYS A 60 18.18 10.18 3.62
N TYR A 61 17.29 9.71 2.76
CA TYR A 61 16.24 10.53 2.18
C TYR A 61 15.14 10.77 3.21
N THR A 62 15.29 11.87 3.90
CA THR A 62 14.25 12.44 4.73
C THR A 62 13.70 13.69 4.05
N LYS A 63 12.48 14.07 4.39
CA LYS A 63 11.94 15.39 4.11
C LYS A 63 11.44 15.95 5.42
N SER A 64 12.19 16.88 5.96
CA SER A 64 11.81 17.64 7.14
C SER A 64 12.25 19.08 6.96
N ILE A 65 11.47 20.03 7.46
CA ILE A 65 11.87 21.44 7.47
C ILE A 65 13.16 21.67 8.28
N LEU A 66 13.47 20.76 9.22
CA LEU A 66 14.68 20.81 10.05
C LEU A 66 15.98 20.58 9.25
N GLU A 67 15.88 20.10 8.01
CA GLU A 67 17.03 19.94 7.10
C GLU A 67 17.66 21.27 6.72
N LEU A 68 16.90 22.37 6.75
CA LEU A 68 17.41 23.72 6.49
C LEU A 68 18.56 24.10 7.44
N TRP A 69 18.63 23.46 8.62
CA TRP A 69 19.63 23.69 9.65
C TRP A 69 20.44 22.43 9.98
N ASP A 70 20.55 21.47 9.05
CA ASP A 70 21.31 20.21 9.21
C ASP A 70 20.96 19.42 10.51
N PHE A 71 19.73 19.53 11.01
CA PHE A 71 19.29 18.96 12.30
C PHE A 71 20.12 19.38 13.51
N ASN A 72 20.80 20.53 13.45
CA ASN A 72 21.64 20.99 14.55
C ASN A 72 20.80 21.65 15.66
N MET A 73 20.66 20.96 16.78
CA MET A 73 19.83 21.39 17.90
C MET A 73 20.25 22.74 18.48
N THR A 74 21.55 23.06 18.53
CA THR A 74 22.03 24.33 19.10
C THR A 74 21.71 25.50 18.19
N GLN A 75 21.78 25.32 16.87
CA GLN A 75 21.37 26.34 15.91
C GLN A 75 19.86 26.53 15.96
N ILE A 76 19.08 25.44 15.96
CA ILE A 76 17.61 25.48 15.97
C ILE A 76 17.08 26.22 17.20
N ALA A 77 17.68 25.99 18.37
CA ALA A 77 17.28 26.65 19.62
C ALA A 77 17.54 28.17 19.64
N LEU A 78 18.45 28.67 18.80
CA LEU A 78 18.82 30.08 18.73
C LEU A 78 18.03 30.87 17.68
N LEU A 79 17.24 30.20 16.82
CA LEU A 79 16.55 30.85 15.70
C LEU A 79 15.38 31.71 16.17
N THR A 80 15.25 32.90 15.57
CA THR A 80 14.05 33.72 15.71
C THR A 80 13.00 33.36 14.66
N LYS A 81 11.76 33.79 14.87
CA LYS A 81 10.67 33.60 13.89
C LYS A 81 11.01 34.22 12.53
N ASP A 82 11.64 35.38 12.53
CA ASP A 82 12.00 36.09 11.31
C ASP A 82 13.11 35.36 10.55
N ASP A 83 14.07 34.77 11.26
CA ASP A 83 15.12 33.92 10.65
C ASP A 83 14.52 32.67 10.00
N ILE A 84 13.51 32.07 10.63
CA ILE A 84 12.80 30.90 10.08
C ILE A 84 12.06 31.28 8.80
N VAL A 85 11.25 32.35 8.84
CA VAL A 85 10.50 32.83 7.68
C VAL A 85 11.44 33.22 6.54
N TYR A 86 12.54 33.90 6.85
CA TYR A 86 13.57 34.25 5.88
C TYR A 86 14.21 33.01 5.27
N SER A 87 14.60 32.02 6.07
CA SER A 87 15.24 30.79 5.59
C SER A 87 14.32 29.97 4.69
N VAL A 88 13.03 29.86 5.03
CA VAL A 88 12.04 29.11 4.24
C VAL A 88 11.79 29.79 2.89
N ASN A 89 11.69 31.12 2.85
CA ASN A 89 11.42 31.86 1.62
C ASN A 89 12.65 32.05 0.73
N THR A 90 13.85 32.10 1.32
CA THR A 90 15.12 32.35 0.61
C THR A 90 15.82 31.06 0.20
N TYR A 91 15.35 29.90 0.68
CA TYR A 91 15.98 28.62 0.36
C TYR A 91 16.05 28.41 -1.16
N ASN A 92 17.27 28.18 -1.65
CA ASN A 92 17.54 28.05 -3.08
C ASN A 92 16.91 26.76 -3.61
N LYS A 93 15.92 26.91 -4.50
CA LYS A 93 15.37 25.80 -5.28
C LYS A 93 16.41 25.41 -6.33
N ASP A 94 17.47 24.70 -5.94
CA ASP A 94 18.44 24.15 -6.91
C ASP A 94 17.66 23.32 -7.96
N LEU A 95 17.83 23.56 -9.26
CA LEU A 95 16.93 23.00 -10.29
C LEU A 95 16.89 21.47 -10.33
N ILE A 96 18.01 20.80 -10.02
CA ILE A 96 18.16 19.34 -10.11
C ILE A 96 17.75 18.67 -8.80
N PHE A 97 18.22 19.17 -7.65
CA PHE A 97 17.99 18.53 -6.34
C PHE A 97 17.02 19.30 -5.43
N GLY A 98 16.85 20.61 -5.63
CA GLY A 98 15.84 21.43 -4.94
C GLY A 98 14.41 21.12 -5.35
N LYS A 99 14.18 20.56 -6.56
CA LYS A 99 12.89 19.94 -6.92
C LYS A 99 12.60 18.65 -6.14
N LEU A 100 13.64 17.88 -5.78
CA LEU A 100 13.47 16.63 -5.01
C LEU A 100 13.13 16.89 -3.54
N LYS A 101 13.48 18.07 -3.00
CA LYS A 101 13.23 18.50 -1.63
C LYS A 101 12.61 19.91 -1.59
N SER A 102 11.45 20.08 -2.22
CA SER A 102 10.66 21.30 -2.05
C SER A 102 9.99 21.32 -0.67
N TYR A 103 10.39 22.25 0.19
CA TYR A 103 9.84 22.38 1.55
C TYR A 103 8.42 22.97 1.58
N ASP A 104 7.97 23.62 0.49
CA ASP A 104 6.58 24.10 0.35
C ASP A 104 5.55 22.98 0.57
N HIS A 105 5.84 21.75 0.11
CA HIS A 105 4.93 20.61 0.27
C HIS A 105 4.94 20.01 1.67
N LEU A 106 5.88 20.40 2.54
CA LEU A 106 5.93 19.95 3.93
C LEU A 106 5.12 20.84 4.87
N LEU A 107 4.57 21.95 4.37
CA LEU A 107 3.80 22.89 5.17
C LEU A 107 2.32 22.79 4.79
N GLY A 108 1.47 22.57 5.79
CA GLY A 108 0.01 22.55 5.64
C GLY A 108 -0.63 23.88 6.07
N GLY A 109 -1.70 24.28 5.40
CA GLY A 109 -2.46 25.50 5.76
C GLY A 109 -1.64 26.79 5.65
N ILE A 110 -0.85 26.91 4.59
CA ILE A 110 0.06 28.04 4.35
C ILE A 110 -0.73 29.32 4.08
N VAL A 111 -0.36 30.41 4.76
CA VAL A 111 -0.81 31.78 4.45
C VAL A 111 0.33 32.54 3.77
N ARG A 112 0.05 33.07 2.58
CA ARG A 112 1.03 33.81 1.78
C ARG A 112 0.66 35.30 1.70
N ASN A 113 1.68 36.15 1.57
CA ASN A 113 1.51 37.58 1.30
C ASN A 113 1.19 37.82 -0.19
N GLU A 114 0.87 39.06 -0.56
CA GLU A 114 0.63 39.51 -1.94
C GLU A 114 1.82 39.22 -2.88
N THR A 115 3.04 39.21 -2.33
CA THR A 115 4.29 38.88 -3.05
C THR A 115 4.53 37.37 -3.20
N GLY A 116 3.67 36.52 -2.63
CA GLY A 116 3.81 35.06 -2.63
C GLY A 116 4.69 34.49 -1.50
N HIS A 117 5.24 35.36 -0.64
CA HIS A 117 6.02 34.95 0.53
C HIS A 117 5.17 34.25 1.59
N ILE A 118 5.68 33.16 2.16
CA ILE A 118 5.05 32.39 3.23
C ILE A 118 5.17 33.18 4.54
N ILE A 119 4.04 33.50 5.18
CA ILE A 119 3.96 34.23 6.47
C ILE A 119 3.71 33.25 7.62
N SER A 120 2.84 32.26 7.42
CA SER A 120 2.51 31.26 8.44
C SER A 120 2.09 29.93 7.82
N ALA A 121 2.17 28.87 8.62
CA ALA A 121 1.66 27.55 8.31
C ALA A 121 0.96 26.97 9.54
N LYS A 122 -0.02 26.09 9.34
CA LYS A 122 -0.78 25.44 10.41
C LYS A 122 -0.27 24.05 10.76
N ALA A 123 0.34 23.36 9.81
CA ALA A 123 0.85 22.02 10.01
C ALA A 123 2.24 21.87 9.39
N ILE A 124 3.02 20.96 9.96
CA ILE A 124 4.34 20.56 9.48
C ILE A 124 4.29 19.07 9.23
N ASP A 125 4.77 18.66 8.07
CA ASP A 125 4.82 17.27 7.65
C ASP A 125 6.27 16.79 7.58
N ASN A 126 6.51 15.56 8.03
CA ASN A 126 7.84 14.95 8.05
C ASN A 126 7.76 13.57 7.41
N TYR A 127 8.56 13.36 6.36
CA TYR A 127 8.64 12.09 5.66
C TYR A 127 9.98 11.41 5.91
N TRP A 128 9.92 10.13 6.26
CA TRP A 128 11.07 9.25 6.37
C TRP A 128 10.89 8.12 5.36
N LEU A 129 11.76 8.06 4.34
CA LEU A 129 11.67 7.03 3.31
C LEU A 129 12.58 5.85 3.67
N LEU A 130 11.99 4.66 3.67
CA LEU A 130 12.68 3.40 3.92
C LEU A 130 13.04 2.70 2.62
N LEU A 131 14.12 1.94 2.64
CA LEU A 131 14.59 1.14 1.52
C LEU A 131 13.97 -0.26 1.61
N VAL A 132 13.32 -0.68 0.52
CA VAL A 132 12.91 -2.07 0.34
C VAL A 132 14.04 -2.83 -0.34
N ASN A 133 14.64 -3.78 0.37
CA ASN A 133 15.64 -4.67 -0.20
C ASN A 133 14.97 -5.82 -0.96
N PHE A 134 14.71 -5.63 -2.25
CA PHE A 134 14.02 -6.63 -3.08
C PHE A 134 14.69 -8.01 -3.10
N SER A 135 15.99 -8.10 -2.85
CA SER A 135 16.72 -9.37 -2.84
C SER A 135 16.44 -10.23 -1.60
N SER A 136 16.06 -9.61 -0.48
CA SER A 136 15.81 -10.29 0.80
C SER A 136 14.33 -10.37 1.17
N VAL A 137 13.43 -9.85 0.33
CA VAL A 137 11.98 -9.86 0.57
C VAL A 137 11.44 -11.27 0.32
N ASP A 138 11.00 -11.92 1.40
CA ASP A 138 10.21 -13.15 1.33
C ASP A 138 8.72 -12.80 1.47
N MET A 139 7.96 -12.90 0.38
CA MET A 139 6.53 -12.59 0.39
C MET A 139 5.72 -13.47 1.34
N ASN A 140 6.18 -14.69 1.63
CA ASN A 140 5.47 -15.59 2.55
C ASN A 140 5.57 -15.10 4.00
N LYS A 141 6.65 -14.38 4.34
CA LYS A 141 6.87 -13.80 5.67
C LYS A 141 6.42 -12.35 5.76
N ALA A 142 6.90 -11.50 4.84
CA ALA A 142 6.68 -10.06 4.88
C ALA A 142 5.27 -9.66 4.42
N GLY A 143 4.71 -10.33 3.41
CA GLY A 143 3.38 -10.02 2.88
C GLY A 143 2.26 -10.22 3.90
N ASN A 144 2.43 -11.20 4.79
CA ASN A 144 1.50 -11.48 5.89
C ASN A 144 1.67 -10.53 7.08
N MET A 145 2.85 -9.91 7.25
CA MET A 145 3.15 -9.05 8.40
C MET A 145 2.70 -7.60 8.20
N ALA A 146 2.75 -7.09 6.97
CA ALA A 146 2.31 -5.73 6.67
C ALA A 146 0.79 -5.62 6.45
N GLY A 147 0.07 -6.73 6.26
CA GLY A 147 -1.38 -6.77 6.03
C GLY A 147 -1.89 -6.09 4.74
N THR A 148 -1.02 -5.36 4.03
CA THR A 148 -1.31 -4.63 2.79
C THR A 148 -0.95 -5.41 1.53
N GLY A 149 -0.18 -6.50 1.65
CA GLY A 149 0.38 -7.23 0.51
C GLY A 149 1.48 -6.46 -0.24
N GLU A 150 1.95 -5.34 0.31
CA GLU A 150 3.06 -4.58 -0.26
C GLU A 150 4.41 -5.22 0.07
N TRP A 151 5.42 -4.92 -0.76
CA TRP A 151 6.77 -5.45 -0.57
C TRP A 151 7.49 -4.62 0.49
N ALA A 152 7.85 -5.26 1.60
CA ALA A 152 8.61 -4.65 2.68
C ALA A 152 9.71 -5.61 3.18
N SER A 153 10.86 -5.06 3.56
CA SER A 153 11.91 -5.83 4.24
C SER A 153 11.55 -6.00 5.72
N GLU A 154 11.89 -7.16 6.29
CA GLU A 154 11.63 -7.47 7.71
C GLU A 154 12.26 -6.42 8.65
N GLU A 155 13.49 -6.01 8.35
CA GLU A 155 14.22 -4.96 9.09
C GLU A 155 13.48 -3.61 9.06
N ALA A 156 12.88 -3.24 7.92
CA ALA A 156 12.11 -2.01 7.81
C ALA A 156 10.80 -2.10 8.62
N LEU A 157 10.11 -3.24 8.58
CA LEU A 157 8.89 -3.48 9.37
C LEU A 157 9.16 -3.45 10.88
N ASP A 158 10.31 -3.96 11.33
CA ASP A 158 10.76 -3.87 12.72
C ASP A 158 11.00 -2.41 13.14
N TRP A 159 11.65 -1.63 12.27
CA TRP A 159 11.87 -0.21 12.52
C TRP A 159 10.56 0.56 12.56
N GLU A 160 9.64 0.31 11.62
CA GLU A 160 8.31 0.93 11.59
C GLU A 160 7.51 0.63 12.86
N LEU A 161 7.59 -0.60 13.39
CA LEU A 161 6.94 -0.95 14.65
C LEU A 161 7.49 -0.11 15.82
N THR A 162 8.81 0.06 15.90
CA THR A 162 9.40 0.92 16.94
C THR A 162 9.07 2.39 16.77
N PHE A 163 8.98 2.86 15.52
CA PHE A 163 8.52 4.20 15.19
C PHE A 163 7.09 4.43 15.67
N LEU A 164 6.18 3.47 15.44
CA LEU A 164 4.80 3.54 15.90
C LEU A 164 4.71 3.59 17.42
N ASN A 165 5.45 2.72 18.14
CA ASN A 165 5.46 2.72 19.60
C ASN A 165 5.93 4.06 20.18
N ILE A 166 7.01 4.62 19.62
CA ILE A 166 7.51 5.95 20.05
C ILE A 166 6.47 7.03 19.73
N SER A 167 5.89 7.00 18.53
CA SER A 167 4.91 7.99 18.10
C SER A 167 3.63 7.93 18.93
N GLU A 168 3.20 6.74 19.34
CA GLU A 168 2.06 6.56 20.24
C GLU A 168 2.34 7.15 21.63
N THR A 169 3.55 6.95 22.18
CA THR A 169 3.93 7.59 23.45
C THR A 169 3.95 9.11 23.34
N LEU A 170 4.48 9.65 22.24
CA LEU A 170 4.51 11.09 22.02
C LEU A 170 3.12 11.69 21.77
N ALA A 171 2.24 10.96 21.08
CA ALA A 171 0.88 11.42 20.81
C ALA A 171 -0.02 11.43 22.06
N LYS A 172 0.35 10.69 23.12
CA LYS A 172 -0.31 10.77 24.43
C LYS A 172 -0.02 12.11 25.12
N ASP A 173 1.19 12.64 24.94
CA ASP A 173 1.61 13.93 25.51
C ASP A 173 1.17 15.10 24.60
N GLU A 174 1.32 14.95 23.29
CA GLU A 174 1.03 15.96 22.27
C GLU A 174 -0.22 15.60 21.45
N LYS A 175 -1.37 16.19 21.79
CA LYS A 175 -2.68 15.86 21.19
C LYS A 175 -2.80 16.23 19.70
N GLU A 176 -1.93 17.07 19.17
CA GLU A 176 -1.93 17.51 17.76
C GLU A 176 -0.91 16.72 16.89
N LEU A 177 -0.32 15.65 17.43
CA LEU A 177 0.58 14.78 16.67
C LEU A 177 -0.19 13.68 15.94
N TYR A 178 -0.08 13.67 14.62
CA TYR A 178 -0.56 12.60 13.76
C TYR A 178 0.63 11.84 13.18
N TYR A 179 0.54 10.51 13.13
CA TYR A 179 1.61 9.64 12.64
C TYR A 179 1.05 8.49 11.81
N PHE A 180 1.87 8.01 10.88
CA PHE A 180 1.54 6.92 9.96
C PHE A 180 2.82 6.18 9.57
N SER A 181 2.72 4.86 9.37
CA SER A 181 3.75 4.03 8.76
C SER A 181 3.10 3.04 7.78
N GLY A 182 3.85 2.45 6.85
CA GLY A 182 3.30 1.49 5.89
C GLY A 182 2.64 0.29 6.59
N ARG A 183 3.28 -0.22 7.65
CA ARG A 183 2.78 -1.30 8.49
C ARG A 183 1.48 -0.99 9.25
N SER A 184 1.23 0.26 9.66
CA SER A 184 0.15 0.57 10.60
C SER A 184 -1.24 0.22 10.06
N PHE A 185 -1.44 0.29 8.74
CA PHE A 185 -2.70 -0.08 8.11
C PHE A 185 -3.03 -1.56 8.33
N GLY A 186 -2.05 -2.45 8.16
CA GLY A 186 -2.21 -3.89 8.39
C GLY A 186 -2.51 -4.21 9.85
N ASP A 187 -1.75 -3.61 10.77
CA ASP A 187 -1.92 -3.83 12.22
C ASP A 187 -3.32 -3.39 12.70
N ILE A 188 -3.80 -2.22 12.26
CA ILE A 188 -5.15 -1.71 12.60
C ILE A 188 -6.24 -2.59 11.96
N SER A 189 -6.09 -2.94 10.69
CA SER A 189 -7.08 -3.75 9.96
C SER A 189 -7.22 -5.12 10.61
N ASN A 190 -6.11 -5.78 10.91
CA ASN A 190 -6.08 -7.09 11.55
C ASN A 190 -6.76 -7.05 12.92
N ASN A 191 -6.44 -6.02 13.73
CA ASN A 191 -7.06 -5.86 15.04
C ASN A 191 -8.57 -5.61 14.94
N SER A 192 -9.02 -4.76 14.00
CA SER A 192 -10.45 -4.49 13.81
C SER A 192 -11.24 -5.72 13.34
N MET A 193 -10.68 -6.54 12.45
CA MET A 193 -11.30 -7.78 12.00
C MET A 193 -11.49 -8.77 13.15
N PHE A 194 -10.47 -8.93 14.00
CA PHE A 194 -10.55 -9.84 15.15
C PHE A 194 -11.42 -9.31 16.29
N GLN A 195 -11.66 -8.00 16.37
CA GLN A 195 -12.59 -7.43 17.35
C GLN A 195 -14.07 -7.77 17.07
N ASP A 196 -14.42 -8.14 15.84
CA ASP A 196 -15.81 -8.47 15.46
C ASP A 196 -16.07 -9.97 15.28
N ILE A 197 -15.04 -10.82 15.44
CA ILE A 197 -15.14 -12.28 15.26
C ILE A 197 -16.08 -12.93 16.29
N ASP A 198 -16.12 -12.38 17.51
CA ASP A 198 -16.98 -12.82 18.60
C ASP A 198 -18.47 -12.58 18.26
N LYS A 199 -18.81 -11.39 17.74
CA LYS A 199 -20.16 -11.04 17.30
C LYS A 199 -20.63 -11.94 16.16
N LEU A 200 -19.76 -12.22 15.19
CA LEU A 200 -20.06 -13.14 14.10
C LEU A 200 -20.30 -14.57 14.62
N SER A 201 -19.49 -15.03 15.57
CA SER A 201 -19.66 -16.34 16.20
C SER A 201 -21.00 -16.45 16.95
N ILE A 202 -21.39 -15.41 17.69
CA ILE A 202 -22.68 -15.33 18.39
C ILE A 202 -23.84 -15.38 17.38
N GLY A 203 -23.74 -14.63 16.27
CA GLY A 203 -24.73 -14.64 15.21
C GLY A 203 -24.95 -16.03 14.61
N ILE A 204 -23.87 -16.76 14.32
CA ILE A 204 -23.94 -18.14 13.81
C ILE A 204 -24.60 -19.08 14.83
N VAL A 205 -24.20 -18.99 16.11
CA VAL A 205 -24.80 -19.82 17.17
C VAL A 205 -26.29 -19.56 17.31
N ILE A 206 -26.73 -18.29 17.26
CA ILE A 206 -28.14 -17.91 17.31
C ILE A 206 -28.90 -18.45 16.08
N MET A 207 -28.33 -18.38 14.87
CA MET A 207 -28.96 -18.94 13.67
C MET A 207 -29.10 -20.46 13.75
N VAL A 208 -28.08 -21.17 14.25
CA VAL A 208 -28.15 -22.62 14.47
C VAL A 208 -29.25 -22.94 15.48
N ILE A 209 -29.30 -22.23 16.61
CA ILE A 209 -30.35 -22.40 17.63
C ILE A 209 -31.73 -22.15 17.00
N TYR A 210 -31.92 -21.04 16.30
CA TYR A 210 -33.18 -20.70 15.64
C TYR A 210 -33.66 -21.81 14.69
N VAL A 211 -32.77 -22.31 13.82
CA VAL A 211 -33.09 -23.39 12.88
C VAL A 211 -33.47 -24.68 13.64
N GLN A 212 -32.74 -25.03 14.69
CA GLN A 212 -33.05 -26.21 15.51
C GLN A 212 -34.41 -26.08 16.21
N PHE A 213 -34.77 -24.89 16.72
CA PHE A 213 -36.06 -24.68 17.39
C PHE A 213 -37.26 -24.58 16.42
N VAL A 214 -37.07 -24.02 15.23
CA VAL A 214 -38.16 -23.77 14.28
C VAL A 214 -38.47 -24.99 13.41
N ILE A 215 -37.46 -25.79 13.07
CA ILE A 215 -37.61 -26.95 12.17
C ILE A 215 -37.71 -28.28 12.94
N SER A 216 -37.08 -28.40 14.12
CA SER A 216 -37.01 -29.70 14.82
C SER A 216 -38.25 -29.98 15.66
N LYS A 217 -38.89 -31.13 15.42
CA LYS A 217 -39.67 -31.82 16.45
C LYS A 217 -38.67 -32.55 17.33
N PHE A 218 -38.38 -32.05 18.54
CA PHE A 218 -37.42 -32.57 19.54
C PHE A 218 -37.34 -34.10 19.64
N ASN A 219 -36.63 -34.75 18.71
CA ASN A 219 -36.45 -36.19 18.69
C ASN A 219 -35.02 -36.48 18.27
N TRP A 220 -34.31 -37.27 19.08
CA TRP A 220 -32.87 -37.55 18.95
C TRP A 220 -32.49 -38.30 17.66
N LEU A 221 -33.47 -38.71 16.85
CA LEU A 221 -33.32 -39.46 15.61
C LEU A 221 -33.16 -38.56 14.36
N GLU A 222 -33.68 -37.31 14.36
CA GLU A 222 -33.57 -36.39 13.22
C GLU A 222 -32.36 -35.44 13.29
N ALA A 223 -31.62 -35.41 14.41
CA ALA A 223 -30.39 -34.63 14.59
C ALA A 223 -29.18 -35.14 13.76
N ARG A 224 -29.41 -36.03 12.80
CA ARG A 224 -28.37 -36.70 12.02
C ARG A 224 -28.04 -35.90 10.74
N ILE A 225 -27.15 -34.90 10.84
CA ILE A 225 -26.32 -34.28 9.77
C ILE A 225 -27.02 -33.68 8.52
N LEU A 226 -28.25 -34.08 8.21
CA LEU A 226 -29.06 -33.65 7.08
C LEU A 226 -29.67 -32.24 7.24
N PRO A 227 -30.11 -31.78 8.44
CA PRO A 227 -30.76 -30.47 8.56
C PRO A 227 -29.80 -29.29 8.39
N CYS A 228 -28.53 -29.45 8.78
CA CYS A 228 -27.51 -28.40 8.62
C CYS A 228 -27.11 -28.21 7.15
N LEU A 229 -26.96 -29.30 6.40
CA LEU A 229 -26.68 -29.25 4.97
C LEU A 229 -27.87 -28.69 4.18
N GLU A 230 -29.08 -29.11 4.53
CA GLU A 230 -30.31 -28.59 3.91
C GLU A 230 -30.48 -27.09 4.18
N SER A 231 -30.32 -26.65 5.43
CA SER A 231 -30.39 -25.23 5.78
C SER A 231 -29.29 -24.42 5.09
N PHE A 232 -28.06 -24.94 5.05
CA PHE A 232 -26.96 -24.31 4.32
C PHE A 232 -27.28 -24.17 2.83
N CYS A 233 -27.77 -25.24 2.19
CA CYS A 233 -28.14 -25.21 0.78
C CYS A 233 -29.30 -24.24 0.50
N ILE A 234 -30.27 -24.11 1.41
CA ILE A 234 -31.36 -23.15 1.29
C ILE A 234 -30.85 -21.71 1.44
N TYR A 235 -30.00 -21.42 2.44
CA TYR A 235 -29.40 -20.09 2.59
C TYR A 235 -28.49 -19.73 1.42
N ALA A 236 -27.68 -20.67 0.94
CA ALA A 236 -26.83 -20.48 -0.24
C ALA A 236 -27.69 -20.24 -1.50
N ALA A 237 -28.75 -21.02 -1.71
CA ALA A 237 -29.67 -20.83 -2.84
C ALA A 237 -30.40 -19.49 -2.78
N CYS A 238 -30.91 -19.09 -1.61
CA CYS A 238 -31.53 -17.78 -1.41
C CYS A 238 -30.54 -16.63 -1.61
N GLY A 239 -29.30 -16.77 -1.16
CA GLY A 239 -28.24 -15.78 -1.37
C GLY A 239 -27.87 -15.63 -2.86
N VAL A 240 -27.69 -16.74 -3.57
CA VAL A 240 -27.43 -16.74 -5.03
C VAL A 240 -28.63 -16.16 -5.79
N PHE A 241 -29.86 -16.47 -5.39
CA PHE A 241 -31.06 -15.91 -6.01
C PHE A 241 -31.17 -14.39 -5.78
N MET A 242 -30.96 -13.92 -4.55
CA MET A 242 -31.00 -12.49 -4.25
C MET A 242 -29.89 -11.70 -4.94
N THR A 243 -28.68 -12.26 -5.02
CA THR A 243 -27.58 -11.63 -5.79
C THR A 243 -27.92 -11.57 -7.28
N PHE A 244 -28.53 -12.61 -7.86
CA PHE A 244 -28.99 -12.58 -9.25
C PHE A 244 -30.04 -11.49 -9.50
N VAL A 245 -31.04 -11.35 -8.62
CA VAL A 245 -32.05 -10.28 -8.72
C VAL A 245 -31.38 -8.91 -8.62
N PHE A 246 -30.43 -8.73 -7.69
CA PHE A 246 -29.71 -7.48 -7.52
C PHE A 246 -28.83 -7.14 -8.74
N VAL A 247 -28.21 -8.14 -9.37
CA VAL A 247 -27.43 -7.95 -10.60
C VAL A 247 -28.34 -7.52 -11.75
N ILE A 248 -29.48 -8.17 -11.97
CA ILE A 248 -30.36 -7.86 -13.10
C ILE A 248 -31.09 -6.53 -12.93
N THR A 249 -31.47 -6.16 -11.70
CA THR A 249 -32.26 -4.95 -11.47
C THR A 249 -31.38 -3.75 -11.16
N PHE A 250 -30.65 -3.81 -10.05
CA PHE A 250 -29.89 -2.68 -9.54
C PHE A 250 -28.60 -2.46 -10.34
N PHE A 251 -27.79 -3.51 -10.53
CA PHE A 251 -26.53 -3.37 -11.24
C PHE A 251 -26.75 -3.03 -12.73
N MET A 252 -27.70 -3.65 -13.42
CA MET A 252 -28.02 -3.26 -14.80
C MET A 252 -28.58 -1.83 -14.90
N ALA A 253 -29.39 -1.38 -13.94
CA ALA A 253 -29.84 0.02 -13.93
C ALA A 253 -28.66 0.99 -13.75
N CYS A 254 -27.76 0.71 -12.80
CA CYS A 254 -26.53 1.48 -12.63
C CYS A 254 -25.64 1.43 -13.87
N PHE A 255 -25.53 0.27 -14.53
CA PHE A 255 -24.77 0.11 -15.77
C PHE A 255 -25.35 0.94 -16.92
N VAL A 256 -26.67 0.96 -17.09
CA VAL A 256 -27.34 1.79 -18.10
C VAL A 256 -27.16 3.28 -17.79
N LEU A 257 -27.23 3.68 -16.52
CA LEU A 257 -26.95 5.05 -16.10
C LEU A 257 -25.48 5.44 -16.34
N ASP A 258 -24.54 4.52 -16.12
CA ASP A 258 -23.12 4.71 -16.39
C ASP A 258 -22.85 4.84 -17.89
N GLN A 259 -23.50 4.01 -18.71
CA GLN A 259 -23.44 4.12 -20.17
C GLN A 259 -24.00 5.46 -20.65
N LYS A 260 -25.17 5.88 -20.13
CA LYS A 260 -25.75 7.20 -20.44
C LYS A 260 -24.83 8.35 -20.02
N ARG A 261 -24.14 8.21 -18.88
CA ARG A 261 -23.13 9.18 -18.43
C ARG A 261 -21.96 9.25 -19.42
N LEU A 262 -21.45 8.10 -19.87
CA LEU A 262 -20.36 8.01 -20.84
C LEU A 262 -20.76 8.63 -22.19
N GLU A 263 -21.96 8.36 -22.69
CA GLU A 263 -22.50 8.98 -23.93
C GLU A 263 -22.63 10.50 -23.81
N SER A 264 -22.93 11.00 -22.60
CA SER A 264 -22.96 12.44 -22.30
C SER A 264 -21.60 13.07 -22.00
N ASN A 265 -20.48 12.34 -22.18
CA ASN A 265 -19.11 12.80 -21.91
C ASN A 265 -18.90 13.37 -20.50
N ARG A 266 -19.58 12.79 -19.50
CA ARG A 266 -19.48 13.22 -18.09
C ARG A 266 -18.50 12.36 -17.29
N ASN A 267 -17.87 12.98 -16.30
CA ASN A 267 -16.80 12.36 -15.50
C ASN A 267 -17.22 11.16 -14.64
N GLY A 268 -16.29 10.22 -14.48
CA GLY A 268 -16.36 9.02 -13.64
C GLY A 268 -16.72 9.27 -12.17
N ILE A 269 -15.95 10.19 -11.59
CA ILE A 269 -15.89 10.44 -10.14
C ILE A 269 -16.87 11.54 -9.72
N ILE A 270 -17.11 12.50 -10.62
CA ILE A 270 -18.02 13.63 -10.38
C ILE A 270 -18.95 13.76 -11.59
N PRO A 271 -20.20 13.28 -11.51
CA PRO A 271 -21.14 13.26 -12.64
C PRO A 271 -21.54 14.65 -13.19
N CYS A 272 -21.18 15.74 -12.50
CA CYS A 272 -21.57 17.11 -12.85
C CYS A 272 -20.61 17.80 -13.84
N ILE A 273 -19.46 17.20 -14.16
CA ILE A 273 -18.46 17.80 -15.05
C ILE A 273 -18.62 17.16 -16.44
N GLU A 274 -18.95 17.98 -17.43
CA GLU A 274 -19.08 17.58 -18.84
C GLU A 274 -17.82 17.99 -19.62
N HIS A 275 -17.26 17.06 -20.39
CA HIS A 275 -16.10 17.29 -21.25
C HIS A 275 -16.55 17.50 -22.71
N PRO A 276 -16.52 18.73 -23.24
CA PRO A 276 -17.04 19.03 -24.58
C PRO A 276 -16.23 18.41 -25.73
N THR A 277 -14.99 18.01 -25.50
CA THR A 277 -14.10 17.38 -26.50
C THR A 277 -13.45 16.12 -25.95
N TYR A 278 -14.26 15.08 -25.72
CA TYR A 278 -13.76 13.78 -25.34
C TYR A 278 -13.19 13.03 -26.57
N LYS A 279 -11.91 12.64 -26.50
CA LYS A 279 -11.29 11.67 -27.43
C LYS A 279 -10.77 10.48 -26.63
N PRO A 280 -11.20 9.23 -26.94
CA PRO A 280 -10.76 8.06 -26.18
C PRO A 280 -9.26 7.83 -26.35
N ASN A 281 -8.57 7.52 -25.25
CA ASN A 281 -7.13 7.28 -25.26
C ASN A 281 -6.78 5.94 -25.95
N LYS A 282 -5.70 5.91 -26.75
CA LYS A 282 -5.19 4.69 -27.43
C LYS A 282 -4.95 3.52 -26.47
N CYS A 283 -4.54 3.81 -25.24
CA CYS A 283 -4.29 2.79 -24.22
C CYS A 283 -5.60 2.11 -23.76
N SER A 284 -6.68 2.87 -23.62
CA SER A 284 -8.00 2.35 -23.22
C SER A 284 -8.65 1.50 -24.31
N GLN A 285 -8.34 1.73 -25.58
CA GLN A 285 -8.80 0.87 -26.67
C GLN A 285 -7.96 -0.41 -26.84
N SER A 286 -6.87 -0.55 -26.08
CA SER A 286 -6.02 -1.74 -26.18
C SER A 286 -6.66 -2.93 -25.48
N ARG A 287 -6.84 -4.04 -26.21
CA ARG A 287 -7.32 -5.33 -25.66
C ARG A 287 -6.15 -6.11 -25.02
N LEU A 288 -5.43 -5.46 -24.11
CA LEU A 288 -4.17 -5.99 -23.58
C LEU A 288 -4.40 -7.30 -22.82
N THR A 289 -5.41 -7.34 -21.95
CA THR A 289 -5.80 -8.54 -21.20
C THR A 289 -6.25 -9.69 -22.10
N SER A 290 -7.06 -9.41 -23.13
CA SER A 290 -7.48 -10.46 -24.08
C SER A 290 -6.30 -11.04 -24.86
N ARG A 291 -5.35 -10.19 -25.29
CA ARG A 291 -4.15 -10.64 -25.99
C ARG A 291 -3.21 -11.47 -25.11
N ILE A 292 -3.05 -11.07 -23.85
CA ILE A 292 -2.24 -11.83 -22.88
C ILE A 292 -2.93 -13.17 -22.59
N PHE A 293 -4.25 -13.18 -22.39
CA PHE A 293 -5.01 -14.40 -22.16
C PHE A 293 -4.91 -15.37 -23.35
N GLU A 294 -5.13 -14.90 -24.58
CA GLU A 294 -4.99 -15.70 -25.79
C GLU A 294 -3.57 -16.25 -25.96
N TYR A 295 -2.55 -15.46 -25.63
CA TYR A 295 -1.16 -15.88 -25.70
C TYR A 295 -0.85 -16.98 -24.66
N VAL A 296 -1.26 -16.80 -23.41
CA VAL A 296 -1.03 -17.77 -22.33
C VAL A 296 -1.80 -19.06 -22.59
N TYR A 297 -3.08 -18.96 -22.97
CA TYR A 297 -3.90 -20.14 -23.24
C TYR A 297 -3.42 -20.89 -24.49
N GLY A 298 -3.10 -20.18 -25.57
CA GLY A 298 -2.67 -20.76 -26.83
C GLY A 298 -1.27 -21.37 -26.77
N ASN A 299 -0.29 -20.63 -26.23
CA ASN A 299 1.13 -20.98 -26.36
C ASN A 299 1.72 -21.67 -25.12
N ILE A 300 1.04 -21.63 -23.98
CA ILE A 300 1.55 -22.25 -22.74
C ILE A 300 0.66 -23.42 -22.34
N ILE A 301 -0.65 -23.20 -22.21
CA ILE A 301 -1.57 -24.21 -21.64
C ILE A 301 -2.01 -25.25 -22.68
N LEU A 302 -2.40 -24.83 -23.89
CA LEU A 302 -2.98 -25.73 -24.90
C LEU A 302 -1.95 -26.45 -25.78
N THR A 303 -0.66 -26.16 -25.63
CA THR A 303 0.40 -26.89 -26.31
C THR A 303 0.47 -28.34 -25.83
N THR A 304 0.94 -29.25 -26.68
CA THR A 304 1.07 -30.68 -26.35
C THR A 304 1.82 -30.94 -25.04
N PRO A 305 2.97 -30.29 -24.73
CA PRO A 305 3.62 -30.45 -23.43
C PRO A 305 2.86 -29.82 -22.26
N GLY A 306 2.15 -28.70 -22.47
CA GLY A 306 1.30 -28.07 -21.45
C GLY A 306 0.11 -28.94 -21.06
N LYS A 307 -0.56 -29.53 -22.04
CA LYS A 307 -1.67 -30.48 -21.83
C LYS A 307 -1.23 -31.72 -21.08
N VAL A 308 -0.12 -32.36 -21.48
CA VAL A 308 0.40 -33.56 -20.80
C VAL A 308 0.76 -33.26 -19.35
N ARG A 309 1.48 -32.17 -19.08
CA ARG A 309 1.84 -31.77 -17.71
C ARG A 309 0.61 -31.51 -16.84
N HIS A 310 -0.40 -30.85 -17.40
CA HIS A 310 -1.64 -30.56 -16.67
C HIS A 310 -2.47 -31.84 -16.43
N PHE A 311 -2.48 -32.79 -17.38
CA PHE A 311 -3.19 -34.07 -17.25
C PHE A 311 -2.47 -35.07 -16.35
N ASP A 312 -1.14 -34.99 -16.21
CA ASP A 312 -0.37 -35.86 -15.31
C ASP A 312 -0.31 -35.33 -13.88
N SER A 313 -0.24 -34.00 -13.70
CA SER A 313 -0.20 -33.39 -12.36
C SER A 313 -1.54 -33.44 -11.63
N PHE A 314 -2.67 -33.40 -12.35
CA PHE A 314 -3.99 -33.43 -11.75
C PHE A 314 -4.32 -34.75 -11.02
N PRO A 315 -4.16 -35.95 -11.62
CA PRO A 315 -4.39 -37.21 -10.94
C PRO A 315 -3.43 -37.41 -9.77
N HIS A 316 -2.15 -37.02 -9.90
CA HIS A 316 -1.21 -37.07 -8.79
C HIS A 316 -1.64 -36.21 -7.60
N PHE A 317 -2.06 -34.96 -7.85
CA PHE A 317 -2.57 -34.07 -6.82
C PHE A 317 -3.84 -34.62 -6.16
N THR A 318 -4.78 -35.16 -6.94
CA THR A 318 -5.98 -35.80 -6.39
C THR A 318 -5.66 -37.06 -5.58
N LEU A 319 -4.65 -37.84 -5.98
CA LEU A 319 -4.21 -39.02 -5.27
C LEU A 319 -3.52 -38.64 -3.95
N SER A 320 -2.73 -37.57 -3.93
CA SER A 320 -2.13 -37.02 -2.70
C SER A 320 -3.19 -36.57 -1.71
N ILE A 321 -4.24 -35.89 -2.18
CA ILE A 321 -5.37 -35.48 -1.34
C ILE A 321 -6.15 -36.69 -0.83
N LEU A 322 -6.42 -37.69 -1.67
CA LEU A 322 -7.08 -38.94 -1.27
C LEU A 322 -6.26 -39.73 -0.26
N MET A 323 -4.93 -39.78 -0.41
CA MET A 323 -4.04 -40.42 0.56
C MET A 323 -4.00 -39.67 1.89
N ALA A 324 -3.98 -38.33 1.87
CA ALA A 324 -4.06 -37.51 3.08
C ALA A 324 -5.40 -37.72 3.80
N TYR A 325 -6.50 -37.76 3.06
CA TYR A 325 -7.83 -38.01 3.61
C TYR A 325 -7.97 -39.43 4.17
N LYS A 326 -7.36 -40.43 3.52
CA LYS A 326 -7.33 -41.82 4.01
C LYS A 326 -6.49 -41.95 5.28
N SER A 327 -5.34 -41.28 5.37
CA SER A 327 -4.53 -41.23 6.59
C SER A 327 -5.29 -40.64 7.78
N GLN A 328 -6.11 -39.62 7.52
CA GLN A 328 -6.91 -38.95 8.55
C GLN A 328 -8.11 -39.80 9.00
N ILE A 329 -8.66 -40.66 8.13
CA ILE A 329 -9.70 -41.64 8.47
C ILE A 329 -9.11 -42.83 9.26
N ASP A 330 -7.93 -43.32 8.89
CA ASP A 330 -7.28 -44.44 9.57
C ASP A 330 -6.86 -44.07 11.03
N GLU A 331 -6.45 -42.81 11.28
CA GLU A 331 -6.23 -42.29 12.65
C GLU A 331 -7.51 -42.24 13.49
N LEU A 332 -8.67 -42.00 12.86
CA LEU A 332 -9.97 -41.94 13.53
C LEU A 332 -10.53 -43.33 13.88
N VAL A 333 -10.14 -44.39 13.17
CA VAL A 333 -10.54 -45.78 13.46
C VAL A 333 -9.71 -46.40 14.59
N CYS A 334 -8.47 -45.95 14.80
CA CYS A 334 -7.62 -46.40 15.91
C CYS A 334 -8.02 -45.86 17.30
N PHE A 335 -8.94 -44.89 17.36
CA PHE A 335 -9.40 -44.25 18.59
C PHE A 335 -10.76 -44.80 19.11
N ARG A 336 -11.23 -45.92 18.57
CA ARG A 336 -12.42 -46.66 19.02
C ARG A 336 -12.06 -48.10 19.32
#